data_AF-A0A914M8I1-F1
#
_entry.id   AF-A0A914M8I1-F1
#
_cell.length_a   1.000
_cell.length_b   1.000
_cell.length_c   1.000
_cell.angle_alpha   90.00
_cell.angle_beta   90.00
_cell.angle_gamma   90.00
#
_symmetry.space_group_name_H-M   'P 1'
#
loop_
_entity.id
_entity.type
_entity.pdbx_description
1 polymer ?
#
loop_
_entity_poly.entity_id
_entity_poly.type
_entity_poly.pdbx_seq_one_letter_code
_entity_poly.pdbx_strand_id
1 'polypeptide(L)'
;MTELLLDPSIRTWVFVPIVIITFLVGILRHYIFLLFLGKKKGDLQSVKDGHLLMKARLLRENGRFLPSNSFGMRKHWLADEQNGQLLKRVENNRHSLIL
;
A
#
# COMPACT_ATOMS: atom_id res chain seq x y z
N MET A 1 -37.65 -18.15 37.82
CA MET A 1 -36.87 -16.97 37.43
C MET A 1 -35.78 -16.81 38.47
N THR A 2 -34.59 -17.37 38.24
CA THR A 2 -33.48 -17.24 39.20
C THR A 2 -32.89 -15.84 39.07
N GLU A 3 -33.39 -14.91 39.86
CA GLU A 3 -32.73 -13.64 40.16
C GLU A 3 -31.44 -13.98 40.92
N LEU A 4 -30.39 -14.31 40.16
CA LEU A 4 -29.06 -14.48 40.71
C LEU A 4 -28.60 -13.07 41.15
N LEU A 5 -28.84 -12.74 42.41
CA LEU A 5 -28.34 -11.52 43.07
C LEU A 5 -26.81 -11.62 43.14
N LEU A 6 -26.14 -11.33 42.02
CA LEU A 6 -24.72 -11.06 42.00
C LEU A 6 -24.49 -9.77 42.78
N ASP A 7 -23.65 -9.84 43.81
CA ASP A 7 -23.24 -8.68 44.59
C ASP A 7 -22.81 -7.55 43.64
N PRO A 8 -23.51 -6.39 43.63
CA PRO A 8 -23.19 -5.25 42.78
C PRO A 8 -21.73 -4.78 42.93
N SER A 9 -21.14 -5.04 44.09
CA SER A 9 -19.75 -4.72 44.40
C SER A 9 -18.81 -5.56 43.53
N ILE A 10 -19.00 -6.87 43.46
CA ILE A 10 -18.14 -7.78 42.66
C ILE A 10 -18.25 -7.46 41.18
N ARG A 11 -19.45 -7.16 40.68
CA ARG A 11 -19.65 -6.78 39.28
C ARG A 11 -18.84 -5.54 38.93
N THR A 12 -18.89 -4.50 39.75
CA THR A 12 -18.22 -3.24 39.43
C THR A 12 -16.70 -3.37 39.56
N TRP A 13 -16.23 -4.04 40.61
CA TRP A 13 -14.81 -4.24 40.87
C TRP A 13 -14.11 -5.20 39.91
N VAL A 14 -14.84 -6.08 39.22
CA VAL A 14 -14.25 -7.00 38.23
C VAL A 14 -14.50 -6.52 36.79
N PHE A 15 -15.69 -6.01 36.50
CA PHE A 15 -16.07 -5.60 35.15
C PHE A 15 -15.39 -4.30 34.70
N VAL A 16 -15.19 -3.34 35.60
CA VAL A 16 -14.50 -2.09 35.23
C VAL A 16 -13.02 -2.37 34.92
N PRO A 17 -12.27 -3.13 35.75
CA PRO A 17 -10.87 -3.44 35.44
C PRO A 17 -10.69 -4.32 34.21
N ILE A 18 -11.55 -5.32 33.97
CA ILE A 18 -11.42 -6.19 32.78
C ILE A 18 -11.63 -5.38 31.48
N VAL A 19 -12.57 -4.43 31.46
CA VAL A 19 -12.80 -3.56 30.31
C VAL A 19 -11.61 -2.63 30.08
N ILE A 20 -11.05 -2.06 31.15
CA ILE A 20 -9.84 -1.22 31.06
C ILE A 20 -8.66 -2.04 30.50
N ILE A 21 -8.41 -3.23 31.03
CA ILE A 21 -7.29 -4.09 30.58
C ILE A 21 -7.46 -4.46 29.11
N THR A 22 -8.65 -4.90 28.69
CA THR A 22 -8.89 -5.28 27.28
C THR A 22 -8.77 -4.08 26.33
N PHE A 23 -9.20 -2.88 26.77
CA PHE A 23 -9.02 -1.64 26.03
C PHE A 23 -7.53 -1.28 25.88
N LEU A 24 -6.76 -1.32 26.97
CA LEU A 24 -5.31 -1.05 26.95
C LEU A 24 -4.56 -2.06 26.07
N VAL A 25 -4.90 -3.36 26.17
CA VAL A 25 -4.33 -4.40 25.30
C VAL A 25 -4.67 -4.16 23.84
N GLY A 26 -5.88 -3.68 23.54
CA GLY A 26 -6.29 -3.30 22.18
C GLY A 26 -5.44 -2.17 21.61
N ILE A 27 -5.21 -1.11 22.40
CA ILE A 27 -4.33 0.00 22.04
C ILE A 27 -2.90 -0.48 21.83
N LEU A 28 -2.38 -1.28 22.76
CA LEU A 28 -1.02 -1.81 22.70
C LEU A 28 -0.83 -2.71 21.47
N ARG A 29 -1.78 -3.60 21.17
CA ARG A 29 -1.78 -4.42 19.95
C ARG A 29 -1.78 -3.55 18.69
N HIS A 30 -2.56 -2.49 18.66
CA HIS A 30 -2.61 -1.57 17.52
C HIS A 30 -1.25 -0.92 17.26
N TYR A 31 -0.60 -0.38 18.30
CA TYR A 31 0.72 0.24 18.16
C TYR A 31 1.82 -0.77 17.85
N ILE A 32 1.79 -1.96 18.44
CA ILE A 32 2.69 -3.06 18.08
C ILE A 32 2.50 -3.41 16.60
N PHE A 33 1.26 -3.56 16.13
CA PHE A 33 1.00 -3.85 14.73
C PHE A 33 1.50 -2.75 13.81
N LEU A 34 1.31 -1.48 14.16
CA LEU A 34 1.87 -0.35 13.38
C LEU A 34 3.40 -0.37 13.34
N LEU A 35 4.06 -0.75 14.45
CA LEU A 35 5.51 -0.87 14.51
C LEU A 35 6.02 -2.06 13.68
N PHE A 36 5.29 -3.17 13.71
CA PHE A 36 5.55 -4.37 12.89
C PHE A 36 5.14 -4.22 11.43
N LEU A 37 4.26 -3.26 11.10
CA LEU A 37 4.07 -2.70 9.77
C LEU A 37 5.31 -1.89 9.38
N GLY A 38 6.49 -2.51 9.51
CA GLY A 38 7.72 -2.03 8.94
C GLY A 38 7.44 -1.73 7.48
N LYS A 39 7.75 -0.49 7.07
CA LYS A 39 7.78 -0.11 5.67
C LYS A 39 8.75 -1.08 5.00
N LYS A 40 8.23 -2.15 4.39
CA LYS A 40 8.99 -2.96 3.46
C LYS A 40 9.51 -1.93 2.49
N LYS A 41 10.82 -1.64 2.53
CA LYS A 41 11.46 -0.76 1.56
C LYS A 41 11.25 -1.49 0.25
N GLY A 42 10.13 -1.20 -0.41
CA GLY A 42 9.79 -1.77 -1.70
C GLY A 42 11.02 -1.57 -2.54
N ASP A 43 11.44 -2.63 -3.23
CA ASP A 43 12.56 -2.56 -4.14
C ASP A 43 12.44 -1.24 -4.91
N LEU A 44 13.46 -0.38 -4.79
CA LEU A 44 13.47 0.95 -5.40
C LEU A 44 13.13 0.86 -6.89
N GLN A 45 13.47 -0.26 -7.51
CA GLN A 45 13.11 -0.59 -8.87
C GLN A 45 11.61 -0.82 -9.05
N SER A 46 10.95 -1.60 -8.19
CA SER A 46 9.49 -1.80 -8.23
C SER A 46 8.71 -0.49 -8.03
N VAL A 47 9.19 0.41 -7.17
CA VAL A 47 8.56 1.74 -7.00
C VAL A 47 8.73 2.60 -8.26
N LYS A 48 9.93 2.58 -8.86
CA LYS A 48 10.17 3.27 -10.15
C LYS A 48 9.26 2.74 -11.25
N ASP A 49 9.01 1.43 -11.30
CA ASP A 49 8.09 0.83 -12.26
C ASP A 49 6.66 1.31 -12.06
N GLY A 50 6.19 1.34 -10.81
CA GLY A 50 4.88 1.88 -10.47
C GLY A 50 4.70 3.32 -10.97
N HIS A 51 5.73 4.16 -10.77
CA HIS A 51 5.71 5.54 -11.28
C HIS A 51 5.74 5.61 -12.81
N LEU A 52 6.52 4.75 -13.48
CA LEU A 52 6.58 4.72 -14.94
C LEU A 52 5.23 4.32 -15.55
N LEU A 53 4.59 3.28 -15.00
CA LEU A 53 3.26 2.85 -15.41
C LEU A 53 2.20 3.93 -15.13
N MET A 54 2.28 4.61 -13.99
CA MET A 54 1.39 5.72 -13.68
C MET A 54 1.55 6.87 -14.68
N LYS A 55 2.79 7.21 -15.06
CA LYS A 55 3.05 8.22 -16.10
C LYS A 55 2.47 7.82 -17.46
N ALA A 56 2.59 6.56 -17.84
CA ALA A 56 2.01 6.03 -19.08
C ALA A 56 0.48 6.14 -19.07
N ARG A 57 -0.15 5.77 -17.95
CA ARG A 57 -1.59 5.88 -17.74
C ARG A 57 -2.06 7.33 -17.83
N LEU A 58 -1.39 8.25 -17.12
CA LEU A 58 -1.71 9.67 -17.14
C LEU A 58 -1.55 10.27 -18.54
N LEU A 59 -0.52 9.88 -19.29
CA LEU A 59 -0.34 10.33 -20.67
C LEU A 59 -1.47 9.84 -21.58
N ARG A 60 -1.97 8.62 -21.38
CA ARG A 60 -3.09 8.05 -22.14
C ARG A 60 -4.42 8.73 -21.79
N GLU A 61 -4.68 8.96 -20.50
CA GLU A 61 -5.93 9.55 -20.01
C GLU A 61 -5.99 11.06 -20.28
N ASN A 62 -4.90 11.79 -20.01
CA ASN A 62 -4.84 13.26 -20.10
C ASN A 62 -4.12 13.77 -21.36
N GLY A 63 -3.80 12.91 -22.32
CA GLY A 63 -3.06 13.27 -23.54
C GLY A 63 -3.75 14.31 -24.42
N ARG A 64 -5.07 14.50 -24.24
CA ARG A 64 -5.88 15.49 -24.97
C ARG A 64 -5.58 16.95 -24.58
N PHE A 65 -4.97 17.17 -23.42
CA PHE A 65 -4.63 18.52 -22.93
C PHE A 65 -3.23 18.98 -23.35
N LEU A 66 -2.44 18.11 -24.00
CA LEU A 66 -1.10 18.43 -24.44
C LEU A 66 -1.08 18.81 -25.93
N PRO A 67 -0.20 19.74 -26.33
CA PRO A 67 0.08 19.96 -27.75
C PRO A 67 0.55 18.67 -28.44
N SER A 68 0.11 18.46 -29.68
CA SER A 68 0.36 17.23 -30.45
C SER A 68 1.84 16.84 -30.50
N ASN A 69 2.73 17.83 -30.65
CA ASN A 69 4.19 17.61 -30.68
C ASN A 69 4.72 17.10 -29.32
N SER A 70 4.31 17.73 -28.22
CA SER A 70 4.72 17.33 -26.87
C SER A 70 4.18 15.95 -26.48
N PHE A 71 2.97 15.60 -26.92
CA PHE A 71 2.40 14.27 -26.75
C PHE A 71 3.18 13.22 -27.56
N GLY A 72 3.49 13.50 -28.82
CA GLY A 72 4.28 12.62 -29.69
C GLY A 72 5.66 12.31 -29.12
N MET A 73 6.39 13.33 -28.66
CA MET A 73 7.72 13.17 -28.06
C MET A 73 7.67 12.29 -26.78
N ARG A 74 6.67 12.50 -25.91
CA ARG A 74 6.50 11.70 -24.69
C ARG A 74 6.08 10.27 -25.02
N LYS A 75 5.17 10.07 -25.99
CA LYS A 75 4.78 8.74 -26.46
C LYS A 75 5.98 7.98 -27.02
N HIS A 76 6.81 8.65 -27.82
CA HIS A 76 8.04 8.07 -28.36
C HIS A 76 8.99 7.64 -27.25
N TRP A 77 9.29 8.51 -26.28
CA TRP A 77 10.16 8.13 -25.15
C TRP A 77 9.66 6.93 -24.33
N LEU A 78 8.34 6.78 -24.17
CA LEU A 78 7.74 5.65 -23.44
C LEU A 78 7.70 4.35 -24.26
N ALA A 79 7.32 4.42 -25.53
CA ALA A 79 6.88 3.28 -26.34
C ALA A 79 7.69 3.06 -27.64
N ASP A 80 8.85 3.70 -27.79
CA ASP A 80 9.77 3.47 -28.90
C ASP A 80 10.18 1.99 -29.00
N GLU A 81 10.27 1.46 -30.23
CA GLU A 81 10.47 0.03 -30.50
C GLU A 81 11.87 -0.46 -30.13
N GLN A 82 12.89 0.39 -30.25
CA GLN A 82 14.29 0.01 -30.00
C GLN A 82 14.73 0.36 -28.57
N ASN A 83 14.24 1.48 -28.01
CA ASN A 83 14.76 2.00 -26.75
C ASN A 83 13.69 2.41 -25.73
N GLY A 84 12.42 2.07 -25.96
CA GLY A 84 11.30 2.43 -25.10
C GLY A 84 11.51 1.95 -23.66
N GLN A 85 11.27 2.84 -22.69
CA GLN A 85 11.47 2.54 -21.27
C GLN A 85 10.62 1.36 -20.78
N LEU A 86 9.46 1.14 -21.39
CA LEU A 86 8.57 0.02 -21.07
C LEU A 86 9.15 -1.32 -21.54
N LEU A 87 9.70 -1.38 -22.76
CA LEU A 87 10.26 -2.60 -23.36
C LEU A 87 11.53 -3.07 -22.63
N LYS A 88 12.47 -2.15 -22.38
CA LYS A 88 13.68 -2.43 -21.58
C LYS A 88 13.36 -3.02 -20.21
N ARG A 89 12.24 -2.60 -19.62
CA ARG A 89 11.84 -3.09 -18.31
C ARG A 89 11.26 -4.50 -18.34
N VAL A 90 10.48 -4.83 -19.36
CA VAL A 90 9.96 -6.19 -19.58
C VAL A 90 11.10 -7.18 -19.80
N GLU A 91 12.15 -6.77 -20.51
CA GLU A 91 13.35 -7.59 -20.72
C GLU A 91 14.13 -7.82 -19.41
N ASN A 92 14.37 -6.76 -18.62
CA ASN A 92 15.06 -6.87 -17.34
C ASN A 92 14.34 -7.77 -16.33
N ASN A 93 13.00 -7.74 -16.31
CA ASN A 93 12.19 -8.61 -15.45
C ASN A 93 12.21 -10.08 -15.90
N ARG A 94 12.28 -10.34 -17.21
CA ARG A 94 12.46 -11.70 -17.74
C ARG A 94 13.80 -12.30 -17.33
N HIS A 95 14.86 -11.50 -17.33
CA HIS A 95 16.19 -11.97 -16.96
C HIS A 95 16.30 -12.36 -15.46
N SER A 96 15.52 -11.73 -14.59
CA SER A 96 15.44 -12.10 -13.16
C SER A 96 14.59 -13.34 -12.86
N LEU A 97 13.81 -13.84 -13.83
CA LEU A 97 12.98 -15.04 -13.67
C LEU A 97 13.67 -16.32 -14.16
N ILE A 98 14.79 -16.18 -14.86
CA ILE A 98 15.55 -17.30 -15.45
C ILE A 98 16.77 -17.68 -14.57
N LEU A 99 17.09 -16.86 -13.56
CA LEU A 99 18.07 -17.12 -12.51
C LEU A 99 17.35 -17.43 -11.19
#